data_AF-A0ABD8ACC5-F1
#
_entry.id   AF-A0ABD8ACC5-F1
#
_cell.length_a   1.000
_cell.length_b   1.000
_cell.length_c   1.000
_cell.angle_alpha   90.00
_cell.angle_beta   90.00
_cell.angle_gamma   90.00
#
_symmetry.space_group_name_H-M   'P 1'
#
loop_
_entity.id
_entity.type
_entity.pdbx_description
1 polymer ?
#
loop_
_entity_poly.entity_id
_entity_poly.type
_entity_poly.pdbx_seq_one_letter_code
_entity_poly.pdbx_strand_id
1 'polypeptide(L)'
;MAWSPPGKDCGACGAPTCEAFLDRVRQGERAYPDCIFYHAGAGSSRFEGRTRHSGRDVLGTEYDFIIGPLPGEVSARKIVLPFRPDLVEKWNITRGDIVVGRPTGAGCPVQHVLSVLHANPTTGLLTCSVVGPEVARDGGEFKDVESYHMIGFEGICTTVRRDPVVGMRQRFLPGFCMMNLTHTGVVNMVLAKSCGLHVRVEDIRLL
;
A
#
# COMPACT_ATOMS: atom_id res chain seq x y z
N MET A 1 -20.01 -17.10 -19.84
CA MET A 1 -20.52 -15.94 -19.09
C MET A 1 -19.70 -14.71 -19.49
N ALA A 2 -20.34 -13.59 -19.81
CA ALA A 2 -19.63 -12.35 -20.11
C ALA A 2 -19.00 -11.80 -18.83
N TRP A 3 -17.72 -11.43 -18.89
CA TRP A 3 -17.02 -10.83 -17.75
C TRP A 3 -17.68 -9.51 -17.36
N SER A 4 -17.83 -9.30 -16.05
CA SER A 4 -18.28 -8.02 -15.51
C SER A 4 -17.10 -7.33 -14.84
N PRO A 5 -16.83 -6.07 -15.18
CA PRO A 5 -15.83 -5.28 -14.50
C PRO A 5 -16.15 -5.18 -13.01
N PRO A 6 -15.15 -4.93 -12.16
CA PRO A 6 -15.30 -5.03 -10.70
C PRO A 6 -16.23 -3.99 -10.06
N GLY A 7 -16.86 -3.11 -10.84
CA GLY A 7 -17.70 -2.02 -10.36
C GLY A 7 -16.91 -0.96 -9.59
N LYS A 8 -15.69 -0.66 -10.08
CA LYS A 8 -14.75 0.23 -9.40
C LYS A 8 -14.42 1.48 -10.20
N ASP A 9 -14.96 1.58 -11.42
CA ASP A 9 -14.91 2.76 -12.30
C ASP A 9 -13.56 3.47 -12.37
N CYS A 10 -12.47 2.71 -12.33
CA CYS A 10 -11.11 3.23 -12.13
C CYS A 10 -10.55 4.11 -13.28
N GLY A 11 -11.28 4.29 -14.39
CA GLY A 11 -10.86 5.05 -15.59
C GLY A 11 -9.67 4.49 -16.37
N ALA A 12 -8.99 3.48 -15.85
CA ALA A 12 -7.77 2.86 -16.35
C ALA A 12 -7.72 2.50 -17.83
N CYS A 13 -8.90 2.23 -18.41
CA CYS A 13 -9.13 1.80 -19.77
C CYS A 13 -9.57 2.94 -20.73
N GLY A 14 -9.72 4.17 -20.23
CA GLY A 14 -10.10 5.35 -21.03
C GLY A 14 -11.60 5.57 -21.24
N ALA A 15 -12.48 4.93 -20.45
CA ALA A 15 -13.93 5.13 -20.49
C ALA A 15 -14.47 5.67 -19.15
N PRO A 16 -15.55 6.50 -19.16
CA PRO A 16 -15.98 7.24 -17.98
C PRO A 16 -16.67 6.39 -16.90
N THR A 17 -17.21 5.22 -17.25
CA THR A 17 -17.77 4.25 -16.31
C THR A 17 -17.47 2.83 -16.78
N CYS A 18 -17.51 1.85 -15.87
CA CYS A 18 -17.42 0.42 -16.20
C CYS A 18 -18.53 -0.01 -17.17
N GLU A 19 -19.71 0.63 -17.15
CA GLU A 19 -20.80 0.35 -18.10
C GLU A 19 -20.56 0.96 -19.49
N ALA A 20 -20.14 2.22 -19.57
CA ALA A 20 -19.76 2.85 -20.86
C ALA A 20 -18.52 2.19 -21.48
N PHE A 21 -17.59 1.69 -20.65
CA PHE A 21 -16.49 0.82 -21.09
C PHE A 21 -17.05 -0.44 -21.75
N LEU A 22 -18.02 -1.10 -21.12
CA LEU A 22 -18.68 -2.27 -21.69
C LEU A 22 -19.43 -1.95 -22.99
N ASP A 23 -20.11 -0.81 -23.13
CA ASP A 23 -20.78 -0.41 -24.38
C ASP A 23 -19.80 -0.22 -25.53
N ARG A 24 -18.65 0.40 -25.27
CA ARG A 24 -17.57 0.52 -26.26
C ARG A 24 -16.93 -0.81 -26.61
N VAL A 25 -16.80 -1.71 -25.63
CA VAL A 25 -16.36 -3.09 -25.89
C VAL A 25 -17.41 -3.85 -26.74
N ARG A 26 -18.71 -3.62 -26.51
CA ARG A 26 -19.80 -4.20 -27.32
C ARG A 26 -19.83 -3.64 -28.76
N GLN A 27 -19.50 -2.37 -28.94
CA GLN A 27 -19.37 -1.72 -30.25
C GLN A 27 -18.06 -2.07 -30.99
N GLY A 28 -17.13 -2.77 -30.32
CA GLY A 28 -15.86 -3.22 -30.89
C GLY A 28 -14.74 -2.18 -30.89
N GLU A 29 -14.93 -1.02 -30.25
CA GLU A 29 -13.96 0.07 -30.20
C GLU A 29 -12.85 -0.15 -29.13
N ARG A 30 -13.10 -1.04 -28.17
CA ARG A 30 -12.20 -1.41 -27.06
C ARG A 30 -12.28 -2.91 -26.79
N ALA A 31 -11.30 -3.45 -26.06
CA ALA A 31 -11.29 -4.85 -25.63
C ALA A 31 -11.26 -4.93 -24.09
N TYR A 32 -11.79 -6.02 -23.52
CA TYR A 32 -11.80 -6.17 -22.06
C TYR A 32 -10.42 -6.03 -21.40
N PRO A 33 -9.30 -6.57 -21.96
CA PRO A 33 -7.95 -6.39 -21.41
C PRO A 33 -7.46 -4.96 -21.25
N ASP A 34 -8.12 -3.98 -21.86
CA ASP A 34 -7.77 -2.58 -21.68
C ASP A 34 -8.09 -2.08 -20.26
N CYS A 35 -8.97 -2.78 -19.53
CA CYS A 35 -9.18 -2.53 -18.12
C CYS A 35 -8.08 -3.21 -17.32
N ILE A 36 -7.35 -2.48 -16.47
CA ILE A 36 -6.29 -3.12 -15.66
C ILE A 36 -6.80 -4.01 -14.53
N PHE A 37 -8.11 -4.01 -14.39
CA PHE A 37 -8.90 -4.91 -13.58
C PHE A 37 -9.64 -5.91 -14.42
N TYR A 38 -9.44 -5.91 -15.72
CA TYR A 38 -9.69 -7.09 -16.48
C TYR A 38 -8.52 -8.03 -16.33
N HIS A 39 -8.88 -9.24 -16.00
CA HIS A 39 -8.10 -10.42 -16.15
C HIS A 39 -9.09 -11.41 -16.76
N ALA A 40 -8.65 -12.36 -17.60
CA ALA A 40 -9.55 -13.37 -18.16
C ALA A 40 -10.06 -14.26 -17.01
N GLY A 41 -11.09 -13.78 -16.31
CA GLY A 41 -11.49 -14.19 -14.96
C GLY A 41 -10.89 -13.39 -13.78
N ALA A 42 -10.72 -12.07 -13.83
CA ALA A 42 -10.46 -11.20 -12.67
C ALA A 42 -10.68 -9.74 -13.09
N GLY A 43 -10.72 -8.70 -12.26
CA GLY A 43 -10.01 -8.30 -11.04
C GLY A 43 -10.42 -6.84 -10.74
N SER A 44 -9.72 -6.09 -9.87
CA SER A 44 -10.41 -5.04 -9.10
C SER A 44 -9.54 -3.83 -8.58
N SER A 45 -9.85 -2.56 -8.97
CA SER A 45 -9.45 -1.16 -8.47
C SER A 45 -7.99 -0.72 -8.42
N ARG A 46 -7.72 0.50 -8.91
CA ARG A 46 -6.34 1.05 -9.04
C ARG A 46 -5.72 1.43 -7.71
N PHE A 47 -6.47 1.32 -6.61
CA PHE A 47 -6.11 0.62 -5.36
C PHE A 47 -7.20 0.82 -4.29
N GLU A 48 -8.37 1.36 -4.65
CA GLU A 48 -9.62 1.15 -3.91
C GLU A 48 -10.12 -0.28 -4.04
N GLY A 49 -9.25 -1.23 -3.78
CA GLY A 49 -9.73 -2.50 -3.30
C GLY A 49 -10.50 -2.08 -2.06
N ARG A 50 -11.82 -2.18 -2.07
CA ARG A 50 -12.45 -2.87 -0.96
C ARG A 50 -11.78 -4.25 -0.93
N THR A 51 -10.50 -4.32 -0.53
CA THR A 51 -9.92 -5.47 0.12
C THR A 51 -10.97 -5.71 1.17
N ARG A 52 -11.83 -6.71 0.94
CA ARG A 52 -12.95 -6.96 1.83
C ARG A 52 -12.26 -7.35 3.12
N HIS A 53 -12.10 -6.38 4.01
CA HIS A 53 -11.47 -6.56 5.29
C HIS A 53 -12.48 -7.36 6.11
N SER A 54 -12.43 -8.67 5.93
CA SER A 54 -13.29 -9.65 6.60
C SER A 54 -12.95 -9.79 8.09
N GLY A 55 -11.99 -9.00 8.57
CA GLY A 55 -11.29 -9.20 9.82
C GLY A 55 -10.30 -10.35 9.80
N ARG A 56 -10.09 -10.97 8.63
CA ARG A 56 -9.13 -12.05 8.39
C ARG A 56 -8.30 -11.77 7.16
N ASP A 57 -7.06 -12.25 7.17
CA ASP A 57 -6.13 -12.17 6.06
C ASP A 57 -6.31 -13.33 5.07
N VAL A 58 -5.44 -13.43 4.06
CA VAL A 58 -5.49 -14.48 3.03
C VAL A 58 -5.32 -15.90 3.58
N LEU A 59 -4.72 -16.07 4.76
CA LEU A 59 -4.55 -17.36 5.45
C LEU A 59 -5.66 -17.61 6.49
N GLY A 60 -6.62 -16.70 6.63
CA GLY A 60 -7.68 -16.77 7.63
C GLY A 60 -7.26 -16.27 9.02
N THR A 61 -6.04 -15.74 9.17
CA THR A 61 -5.56 -15.17 10.43
C THR A 61 -6.29 -13.88 10.72
N GLU A 62 -6.76 -13.73 11.95
CA GLU A 62 -7.45 -12.53 12.39
C GLU A 62 -6.47 -11.41 12.77
N TYR A 63 -6.81 -10.16 12.42
CA TYR A 63 -6.08 -8.96 12.82
C TYR A 63 -6.92 -8.06 13.72
N ASP A 64 -6.23 -7.25 14.54
CA ASP A 64 -6.85 -6.39 15.54
C ASP A 64 -7.41 -5.11 14.90
N PHE A 65 -6.65 -4.53 13.97
CA PHE A 65 -7.01 -3.28 13.29
C PHE A 65 -6.35 -3.13 11.91
N ILE A 66 -6.78 -2.13 11.16
CA ILE A 66 -6.23 -1.75 9.86
C ILE A 66 -5.58 -0.37 10.00
N ILE A 67 -4.43 -0.14 9.36
CA ILE A 67 -3.82 1.19 9.29
C ILE A 67 -4.06 1.77 7.88
N GLY A 68 -4.85 2.84 7.85
CA GLY A 68 -5.17 3.63 6.66
C GLY A 68 -4.37 4.93 6.56
N PRO A 69 -4.61 5.74 5.53
CA PRO A 69 -3.91 7.00 5.30
C PRO A 69 -4.19 8.04 6.39
N LEU A 70 -3.24 8.95 6.59
CA LEU A 70 -3.50 10.21 7.27
C LEU A 70 -4.31 11.16 6.37
N PRO A 71 -5.00 12.17 6.93
CA PRO A 71 -5.73 13.16 6.12
C PRO A 71 -4.84 13.80 5.05
N GLY A 72 -5.28 13.73 3.79
CA GLY A 72 -4.55 14.28 2.64
C GLY A 72 -3.45 13.37 2.07
N GLU A 73 -3.24 12.19 2.63
CA GLU A 73 -2.27 11.21 2.11
C GLU A 73 -2.95 10.06 1.37
N VAL A 74 -2.22 9.45 0.43
CA VAL A 74 -2.75 8.41 -0.45
C VAL A 74 -2.73 7.01 0.18
N SER A 75 -1.90 6.80 1.19
CA SER A 75 -1.80 5.53 1.94
C SER A 75 -1.25 5.77 3.33
N ALA A 76 -1.28 4.74 4.18
CA ALA A 76 -0.54 4.78 5.45
C ALA A 76 0.95 5.03 5.16
N ARG A 77 1.59 5.85 5.99
CA ARG A 77 3.02 6.08 5.88
C ARG A 77 3.75 4.79 6.18
N LYS A 78 4.76 4.51 5.37
CA LYS A 78 5.69 3.41 5.57
C LYS A 78 7.07 3.98 5.88
N ILE A 79 7.63 3.56 7.01
CA ILE A 79 8.99 3.93 7.41
C ILE A 79 9.91 2.78 7.01
N VAL A 80 10.89 3.06 6.16
CA VAL A 80 11.80 2.06 5.60
C VAL A 80 13.25 2.51 5.74
N LEU A 81 14.15 1.55 5.90
CA LEU A 81 15.59 1.76 5.89
C LEU A 81 16.19 0.88 4.80
N PRO A 82 16.71 1.45 3.69
CA PRO A 82 17.48 0.67 2.72
C PRO A 82 18.57 -0.15 3.42
N PHE A 83 18.85 -1.36 2.95
CA PHE A 83 19.95 -2.18 3.52
C PHE A 83 21.31 -1.47 3.41
N ARG A 84 21.42 -0.54 2.46
CA ARG A 84 22.50 0.43 2.36
C ARG A 84 21.98 1.84 2.59
N PRO A 85 21.95 2.32 3.86
CA PRO A 85 21.44 3.65 4.17
C PRO A 85 22.21 4.78 3.49
N ASP A 86 23.49 4.56 3.17
CA ASP A 86 24.35 5.52 2.46
C ASP A 86 23.83 5.87 1.05
N LEU A 87 22.98 5.03 0.45
CA LEU A 87 22.36 5.31 -0.85
C LEU A 87 21.42 6.50 -0.81
N VAL A 88 20.80 6.79 0.35
CA VAL A 88 19.92 7.96 0.52
C VAL A 88 20.70 9.24 0.25
N GLU A 89 21.91 9.35 0.80
CA GLU A 89 22.81 10.48 0.56
C GLU A 89 23.43 10.43 -0.83
N LYS A 90 24.04 9.30 -1.21
CA LYS A 90 24.79 9.15 -2.48
C LYS A 90 23.93 9.36 -3.71
N TRP A 91 22.65 9.02 -3.64
CA TRP A 91 21.72 9.19 -4.76
C TRP A 91 20.82 10.41 -4.60
N ASN A 92 21.07 11.25 -3.59
CA ASN A 92 20.27 12.42 -3.28
C ASN A 92 18.77 12.09 -3.26
N ILE A 93 18.40 11.06 -2.49
CA ILE A 93 17.00 10.67 -2.31
C ILE A 93 16.30 11.74 -1.46
N THR A 94 15.32 12.41 -2.03
CA THR A 94 14.61 13.54 -1.43
C THR A 94 13.09 13.38 -1.57
N ARG A 95 12.33 14.30 -0.97
CA ARG A 95 10.86 14.30 -1.06
C ARG A 95 10.41 14.34 -2.52
N GLY A 96 9.44 13.50 -2.85
CA GLY A 96 8.85 13.39 -4.19
C GLY A 96 9.47 12.28 -5.05
N ASP A 97 10.70 11.85 -4.74
CA ASP A 97 11.34 10.75 -5.43
C ASP A 97 10.52 9.45 -5.32
N ILE A 98 10.57 8.66 -6.38
CA ILE A 98 10.05 7.30 -6.38
C ILE A 98 11.19 6.35 -6.04
N VAL A 99 10.98 5.57 -4.98
CA VAL A 99 11.88 4.51 -4.54
C VAL A 99 11.17 3.19 -4.69
N VAL A 100 11.82 2.22 -5.33
CA VAL A 100 11.32 0.85 -5.43
C VAL A 100 12.23 -0.11 -4.68
N GLY A 101 11.66 -1.21 -4.20
CA GLY A 101 12.42 -2.25 -3.55
C GLY A 101 11.53 -3.23 -2.78
N ARG A 102 12.14 -4.29 -2.26
CA ARG A 102 11.45 -5.35 -1.52
C ARG A 102 11.65 -5.18 0.00
N PRO A 103 10.61 -5.39 0.82
CA PRO A 103 10.73 -5.39 2.28
C PRO A 103 11.35 -6.69 2.81
N THR A 104 12.53 -7.05 2.31
CA THR A 104 13.21 -8.33 2.61
C THR A 104 13.43 -8.51 4.11
N GLY A 105 13.67 -7.42 4.86
CA GLY A 105 13.83 -7.49 6.32
C GLY A 105 12.61 -8.01 7.08
N ALA A 106 11.41 -7.94 6.49
CA ALA A 106 10.17 -8.50 7.06
C ALA A 106 9.68 -9.75 6.32
N GLY A 107 10.37 -10.18 5.25
CA GLY A 107 10.03 -11.36 4.47
C GLY A 107 9.00 -11.15 3.35
N CYS A 108 8.62 -9.92 3.00
CA CYS A 108 7.70 -9.67 1.88
C CYS A 108 8.45 -9.82 0.54
N PRO A 109 8.02 -10.72 -0.36
CA PRO A 109 8.67 -10.90 -1.65
C PRO A 109 8.22 -9.89 -2.72
N VAL A 110 7.16 -9.12 -2.45
CA VAL A 110 6.56 -8.20 -3.44
C VAL A 110 7.36 -6.91 -3.52
N GLN A 111 7.56 -6.39 -4.73
CA GLN A 111 8.14 -5.06 -4.92
C GLN A 111 7.15 -3.99 -4.47
N HIS A 112 7.63 -3.08 -3.63
CA HIS A 112 6.88 -1.89 -3.25
C HIS A 112 7.35 -0.71 -4.11
N VAL A 113 6.41 0.16 -4.45
CA VAL A 113 6.67 1.45 -5.08
C VAL A 113 6.26 2.53 -4.09
N LEU A 114 7.24 3.33 -3.70
CA LEU A 114 7.16 4.26 -2.59
C LEU A 114 7.48 5.68 -3.08
N SER A 115 6.60 6.64 -2.79
CA SER A 115 6.92 8.06 -2.97
C SER A 115 7.44 8.63 -1.66
N VAL A 116 8.62 9.26 -1.68
CA VAL A 116 9.29 9.76 -0.48
C VAL A 116 8.57 11.02 0.03
N LEU A 117 8.14 10.98 1.29
CA LEU A 117 7.61 12.14 2.02
C LEU A 117 8.73 12.87 2.78
N HIS A 118 9.68 12.11 3.32
CA HIS A 118 10.82 12.63 4.06
C HIS A 118 11.99 11.65 4.01
N ALA A 119 13.19 12.18 3.76
CA ALA A 119 14.44 11.46 3.90
C ALA A 119 15.20 12.03 5.11
N ASN A 120 15.52 11.19 6.08
CA ASN A 120 16.28 11.59 7.25
C ASN A 120 17.79 11.59 6.90
N PRO A 121 18.47 12.75 6.95
CA PRO A 121 19.86 12.86 6.53
C PRO A 121 20.84 12.21 7.49
N THR A 122 20.44 11.95 8.74
CA THR A 122 21.30 11.34 9.77
C THR A 122 21.28 9.82 9.70
N THR A 123 20.10 9.23 9.44
CA THR A 123 19.91 7.78 9.55
C THR A 123 19.70 7.08 8.21
N GLY A 124 19.43 7.81 7.13
CA GLY A 124 18.96 7.24 5.86
C GLY A 124 17.56 6.62 5.94
N LEU A 125 16.78 6.96 6.98
CA LEU A 125 15.37 6.52 7.06
C LEU A 125 14.53 7.28 6.06
N LEU A 126 13.70 6.56 5.33
CA LEU A 126 12.72 7.12 4.42
C LEU A 126 11.32 6.94 5.02
N THR A 127 10.57 8.04 5.11
CA THR A 127 9.13 8.00 5.34
C THR A 127 8.46 8.18 3.99
N CYS A 128 7.63 7.22 3.58
CA CYS A 128 7.06 7.17 2.25
C CYS A 128 5.57 6.88 2.26
N SER A 129 4.88 7.28 1.20
CA SER A 129 3.57 6.74 0.82
C SER A 129 3.77 5.56 -0.13
N VAL A 130 2.98 4.50 0.03
CA VAL A 130 2.84 3.46 -1.00
C VAL A 130 1.96 4.00 -2.12
N VAL A 131 2.46 4.01 -3.36
CA VAL A 131 1.77 4.64 -4.52
C VAL A 131 1.37 3.65 -5.61
N GLY A 132 1.69 2.37 -5.44
CA GLY A 132 1.30 1.30 -6.36
C GLY A 132 2.24 1.14 -7.57
N PRO A 133 2.21 -0.03 -8.22
CA PRO A 133 3.19 -0.41 -9.25
C PRO A 133 3.07 0.37 -10.57
N GLU A 134 1.90 0.96 -10.85
CA GLU A 134 1.66 1.75 -12.08
C GLU A 134 2.63 2.93 -12.19
N VAL A 135 2.92 3.60 -11.07
CA VAL A 135 3.87 4.73 -11.01
C VAL A 135 5.27 4.35 -11.50
N ALA A 136 5.67 3.09 -11.40
CA ALA A 136 6.98 2.61 -11.85
C ALA A 136 6.98 1.97 -13.25
N ARG A 137 5.81 1.79 -13.91
CA ARG A 137 5.72 1.14 -15.23
C ARG A 137 5.73 2.11 -16.40
N ASP A 138 5.16 3.31 -16.24
CA ASP A 138 4.94 4.26 -17.34
C ASP A 138 6.19 5.09 -17.71
N GLY A 139 7.38 4.51 -17.56
CA GLY A 139 8.66 5.17 -17.87
C GLY A 139 9.08 6.25 -16.87
N GLY A 140 8.44 6.31 -15.69
CA GLY A 140 8.82 7.23 -14.62
C GLY A 140 10.20 6.90 -14.07
N GLU A 141 10.99 7.94 -13.78
CA GLU A 141 12.26 7.77 -13.08
C GLU A 141 12.02 7.24 -11.66
N PHE A 142 12.75 6.19 -11.28
CA PHE A 142 12.75 5.65 -9.94
C PHE A 142 14.15 5.23 -9.51
N LYS A 143 14.35 5.16 -8.20
CA LYS A 143 15.58 4.69 -7.57
C LYS A 143 15.33 3.31 -6.97
N ASP A 144 15.95 2.28 -7.51
CA ASP A 144 15.83 0.92 -7.00
C ASP A 144 16.84 0.68 -5.88
N VAL A 145 16.34 0.61 -4.64
CA VAL A 145 17.17 0.30 -3.46
C VAL A 145 17.27 -1.20 -3.21
N GLU A 146 16.69 -2.02 -4.10
CA GLU A 146 16.59 -3.48 -4.12
C GLU A 146 15.88 -4.08 -2.90
N SER A 147 16.45 -3.91 -1.71
CA SER A 147 15.98 -4.46 -0.45
C SER A 147 16.11 -3.47 0.70
N TYR A 148 15.12 -3.49 1.59
CA TYR A 148 15.09 -2.62 2.77
C TYR A 148 14.48 -3.32 3.99
N HIS A 149 14.79 -2.76 5.17
CA HIS A 149 14.12 -3.08 6.42
C HIS A 149 12.82 -2.29 6.53
N MET A 150 11.74 -2.99 6.90
CA MET A 150 10.47 -2.35 7.22
C MET A 150 10.48 -1.95 8.69
N ILE A 151 10.63 -0.66 8.96
CA ILE A 151 10.83 -0.15 10.32
C ILE A 151 9.48 0.06 11.01
N GLY A 152 8.50 0.61 10.29
CA GLY A 152 7.20 0.89 10.87
C GLY A 152 6.16 1.36 9.88
N PHE A 153 4.96 1.54 10.41
CA PHE A 153 3.82 2.16 9.75
C PHE A 153 3.24 3.25 10.65
N GLU A 154 2.65 4.25 10.02
CA GLU A 154 1.96 5.34 10.70
C GLU A 154 0.72 5.75 9.90
N GLY A 155 -0.41 5.94 10.58
CA GLY A 155 -1.66 6.23 9.90
C GLY A 155 -2.86 6.33 10.83
N ILE A 156 -4.06 6.36 10.25
CA ILE A 156 -5.32 6.29 11.00
C ILE A 156 -5.75 4.84 11.16
N CYS A 157 -6.05 4.46 12.39
CA CYS A 157 -6.51 3.14 12.76
C CYS A 157 -8.02 3.00 12.54
N THR A 158 -8.40 1.92 11.87
CA THR A 158 -9.76 1.39 11.89
C THR A 158 -9.76 0.10 12.70
N THR A 159 -10.36 0.15 13.89
CA THR A 159 -10.48 -1.03 14.76
C THR A 159 -11.37 -2.07 14.11
N VAL A 160 -10.94 -3.33 14.20
CA VAL A 160 -11.68 -4.48 13.67
C VAL A 160 -12.07 -5.42 14.79
N ARG A 161 -11.13 -5.77 15.66
CA ARG A 161 -11.36 -6.63 16.82
C ARG A 161 -10.96 -5.99 18.13
N ARG A 162 -9.82 -5.29 18.15
CA ARG A 162 -9.23 -4.71 19.36
C ARG A 162 -8.61 -3.38 19.01
N ASP A 163 -8.81 -2.40 19.88
CA ASP A 163 -8.17 -1.11 19.76
C ASP A 163 -6.64 -1.23 19.86
N PRO A 164 -5.89 -0.29 19.25
CA PRO A 164 -4.45 -0.21 19.39
C PRO A 164 -4.05 0.16 20.83
N VAL A 165 -3.09 -0.56 21.42
CA VAL A 165 -2.62 -0.39 22.79
C VAL A 165 -1.11 -0.18 22.80
N VAL A 166 -0.66 1.00 23.26
CA VAL A 166 0.77 1.34 23.35
C VAL A 166 1.56 0.28 24.13
N GLY A 167 2.70 -0.14 23.59
CA GLY A 167 3.58 -1.17 24.14
C GLY A 167 3.19 -2.59 23.77
N MET A 168 1.99 -2.83 23.24
CA MET A 168 1.54 -4.16 22.86
C MET A 168 1.99 -4.52 21.44
N ARG A 169 2.47 -5.76 21.27
CA ARG A 169 2.61 -6.35 19.94
C ARG A 169 1.24 -6.82 19.45
N GLN A 170 0.70 -6.16 18.43
CA GLN A 170 -0.63 -6.44 17.89
C GLN A 170 -0.58 -6.84 16.41
N ARG A 171 -1.64 -7.51 15.98
CA ARG A 171 -1.83 -7.91 14.58
C ARG A 171 -2.55 -6.80 13.84
N PHE A 172 -2.03 -6.39 12.70
CA PHE A 172 -2.67 -5.37 11.89
C PHE A 172 -2.51 -5.66 10.40
N LEU A 173 -3.36 -5.03 9.61
CA LEU A 173 -3.25 -5.03 8.17
C LEU A 173 -2.93 -3.61 7.67
N PRO A 174 -1.85 -3.39 6.91
CA PRO A 174 -1.69 -2.15 6.17
C PRO A 174 -2.80 -2.07 5.11
N GLY A 175 -3.53 -0.95 5.03
CA GLY A 175 -4.66 -0.80 4.11
C GLY A 175 -4.30 -1.00 2.63
N PHE A 176 -3.01 -0.86 2.28
CA PHE A 176 -2.46 -0.99 0.93
C PHE A 176 -1.57 -2.23 0.75
N CYS A 177 -1.70 -3.24 1.62
CA CYS A 177 -0.96 -4.49 1.47
C CYS A 177 -1.50 -5.34 0.31
N MET A 178 -0.72 -5.50 -0.76
CA MET A 178 -1.09 -6.33 -1.92
C MET A 178 -1.18 -7.82 -1.60
N MET A 179 -0.42 -8.32 -0.62
CA MET A 179 -0.46 -9.73 -0.22
C MET A 179 -1.68 -10.08 0.63
N ASN A 180 -2.35 -9.06 1.20
CA ASN A 180 -3.41 -9.25 2.19
C ASN A 180 -2.99 -10.25 3.30
N LEU A 181 -1.78 -10.09 3.84
CA LEU A 181 -1.19 -10.94 4.89
C LEU A 181 -1.03 -10.13 6.18
N THR A 182 -1.36 -10.73 7.32
CA THR A 182 -1.28 -10.06 8.62
C THR A 182 0.16 -9.68 8.96
N HIS A 183 0.33 -8.44 9.41
CA HIS A 183 1.57 -7.96 9.99
C HIS A 183 1.42 -7.97 11.52
N THR A 184 2.53 -8.07 12.24
CA THR A 184 2.61 -7.74 13.66
C THR A 184 3.61 -6.63 13.88
N GLY A 185 3.38 -5.83 14.91
CA GLY A 185 4.31 -4.80 15.35
C GLY A 185 3.96 -4.31 16.73
N VAL A 186 4.91 -3.64 17.39
CA VAL A 186 4.68 -2.97 18.67
C VAL A 186 4.04 -1.62 18.38
N VAL A 187 2.86 -1.38 18.94
CA VAL A 187 2.23 -0.06 18.90
C VAL A 187 3.05 0.88 19.77
N ASN A 188 3.66 1.91 19.19
CA ASN A 188 4.52 2.84 19.93
C ASN A 188 3.82 4.19 20.22
N MET A 189 2.71 4.47 19.54
CA MET A 189 1.96 5.72 19.65
C MET A 189 0.48 5.48 19.33
N VAL A 190 -0.39 6.06 20.15
CA VAL A 190 -1.83 6.19 19.88
C VAL A 190 -2.26 7.60 20.30
N LEU A 191 -2.75 8.39 19.35
CA LEU A 191 -3.25 9.74 19.60
C LEU A 191 -4.70 9.85 19.13
N ALA A 192 -5.59 10.30 20.00
CA ALA A 192 -6.94 10.66 19.60
C ALA A 192 -6.91 12.00 18.83
N LYS A 193 -7.40 11.99 17.59
CA LYS A 193 -7.54 13.16 16.72
C LYS A 193 -8.97 13.25 16.22
N SER A 194 -9.36 14.40 15.66
CA SER A 194 -10.67 14.58 15.04
C SER A 194 -10.92 13.62 13.87
N CYS A 195 -9.86 13.13 13.23
CA CYS A 195 -9.91 12.14 12.14
C CYS A 195 -9.84 10.67 12.61
N GLY A 196 -9.86 10.41 13.92
CA GLY A 196 -9.78 9.06 14.49
C GLY A 196 -8.51 8.81 15.30
N LEU A 197 -8.20 7.54 15.55
CA LEU A 197 -7.00 7.14 16.28
C LEU A 197 -5.80 7.16 15.35
N HIS A 198 -4.91 8.14 15.52
CA HIS A 198 -3.61 8.18 14.82
C HIS A 198 -2.65 7.25 15.55
N VAL A 199 -2.18 6.24 14.85
CA VAL A 199 -1.31 5.21 15.40
C VAL A 199 0.03 5.16 14.68
N ARG A 200 1.05 4.72 15.40
CA ARG A 200 2.32 4.28 14.83
C ARG A 200 2.70 2.92 15.42
N VAL A 201 3.23 2.07 14.56
CA VAL A 201 3.58 0.68 14.85
C VAL A 201 4.98 0.41 14.29
N GLU A 202 5.85 -0.20 15.09
CA GLU A 202 7.26 -0.50 14.75
C GLU A 202 7.63 -1.96 15.08
N ASP A 203 8.87 -2.37 14.78
CA ASP A 203 9.34 -3.78 14.91
C ASP A 203 8.41 -4.74 14.13
N ILE A 204 8.28 -4.45 12.84
CA ILE A 204 7.32 -5.10 11.95
C ILE A 204 7.77 -6.50 11.56
N ARG A 205 6.86 -7.47 11.66
CA ARG A 205 7.07 -8.86 11.22
C ARG A 205 5.84 -9.38 10.49
N LEU A 206 6.01 -10.13 9.42
CA LEU A 206 4.92 -10.86 8.77
C LEU A 206 4.66 -12.17 9.53
N LEU A 207 3.40 -12.60 9.55
CA LEU A 207 2.99 -13.93 10.04
C LEU A 207 2.70 -14.88 8.88
#